data_AF-K2ASX7-F1
#
_entry.id   AF-K2ASX7-F1
#
_cell.length_a   1.000
_cell.length_b   1.000
_cell.length_c   1.000
_cell.angle_alpha   90.00
_cell.angle_beta   90.00
_cell.angle_gamma   90.00
#
_symmetry.space_group_name_H-M   'P 1'
#
loop_
_entity.id
_entity.type
_entity.pdbx_description
1 polymer ?
#
loop_
_entity_poly.entity_id
_entity_poly.type
_entity_poly.pdbx_seq_one_letter_code
_entity_poly.pdbx_strand_id
1 'polypeptide(L)'
;MREVFTPPGVLHFKTDCSLLDAETILSTKRLAESGCFAGYKVIHVADGEEACANTIRFNDLVIMPAGFPNTRATLEQAGYNVREIGNSECAKLDGGMSCLSLRFTPKP
;
A
#
# COMPACT_ATOMS: atom_id res chain seq x y z
N MET A 1 -10.29 7.61 -18.98
CA MET A 1 -10.29 6.35 -18.21
C MET A 1 -9.04 5.58 -18.61
N ARG A 2 -8.20 5.17 -17.66
CA ARG A 2 -7.00 4.37 -17.92
C ARG A 2 -7.24 2.97 -17.37
N GLU A 3 -7.19 1.98 -18.24
CA GLU A 3 -7.33 0.58 -17.88
C GLU A 3 -5.94 -0.01 -17.55
N VAL A 4 -5.89 -0.87 -16.55
CA VAL A 4 -4.64 -1.46 -16.05
C VAL A 4 -4.87 -2.95 -15.81
N PHE A 5 -3.95 -3.78 -16.28
CA PHE A 5 -3.99 -5.23 -16.08
C PHE A 5 -3.07 -5.62 -14.93
N THR A 6 -3.59 -6.36 -13.95
CA THR A 6 -2.80 -6.94 -12.86
C THR A 6 -1.91 -8.08 -13.37
N PRO A 7 -0.62 -8.15 -12.96
CA PRO A 7 0.26 -9.27 -13.31
C PRO A 7 -0.26 -10.62 -12.78
N PRO A 8 0.10 -11.75 -13.43
CA PRO A 8 -0.17 -13.09 -12.89
C PRO A 8 0.38 -13.24 -11.47
N GLY A 9 -0.42 -13.78 -10.54
CA GLY A 9 -0.05 -13.98 -9.14
C GLY A 9 -0.46 -12.84 -8.18
N VAL A 10 -1.06 -11.76 -8.68
CA VAL A 10 -1.64 -10.68 -7.86
C VAL A 10 -3.15 -10.90 -7.73
N LEU A 11 -3.62 -11.30 -6.53
CA LEU A 11 -5.04 -11.60 -6.30
C LEU A 11 -5.91 -10.34 -6.34
N HIS A 12 -5.46 -9.27 -5.68
CA HIS A 12 -6.11 -7.95 -5.72
C HIS A 12 -5.06 -6.87 -6.00
N PHE A 13 -5.41 -5.87 -6.82
CA PHE A 13 -4.50 -4.76 -7.16
C PHE A 13 -3.92 -4.06 -5.91
N LYS A 14 -4.71 -3.96 -4.83
CA LYS A 14 -4.29 -3.34 -3.56
C LYS A 14 -3.36 -4.21 -2.71
N THR A 15 -3.19 -5.49 -3.04
CA THR A 15 -2.22 -6.34 -2.34
C THR A 15 -0.80 -5.84 -2.55
N ASP A 16 -0.52 -5.30 -3.74
CA ASP A 16 0.80 -4.90 -4.18
C ASP A 16 0.98 -3.37 -4.31
N CYS A 17 -0.05 -2.58 -3.96
CA CYS A 17 0.06 -1.12 -3.94
C CYS A 17 -0.94 -0.43 -3.02
N SER A 18 -0.61 0.80 -2.64
CA SER A 18 -1.46 1.69 -1.85
C SER A 18 -1.27 3.15 -2.23
N LEU A 19 -2.36 3.90 -2.34
CA LEU A 19 -2.34 5.34 -2.59
C LEU A 19 -1.98 6.08 -1.30
N LEU A 20 -0.85 6.79 -1.30
CA LEU A 20 -0.36 7.57 -0.17
C LEU A 20 -0.78 9.04 -0.26
N ASP A 21 -1.06 9.57 -1.43
CA ASP A 21 -1.65 10.91 -1.62
C ASP A 21 -2.13 11.03 -3.07
N ALA A 22 -2.48 12.23 -3.53
CA ALA A 22 -2.96 12.46 -4.89
C ALA A 22 -1.93 12.06 -5.97
N GLU A 23 -0.65 12.04 -5.65
CA GLU A 23 0.45 11.91 -6.60
C GLU A 23 1.39 10.73 -6.30
N THR A 24 1.28 10.11 -5.11
CA THR A 24 2.23 9.11 -4.62
C THR A 24 1.60 7.76 -4.35
N ILE A 25 2.24 6.71 -4.87
CA ILE A 25 1.88 5.30 -4.71
C ILE A 25 2.99 4.59 -3.93
N LEU A 26 2.63 3.87 -2.87
CA LEU A 26 3.47 2.79 -2.32
C LEU A 26 3.25 1.54 -3.15
N SER A 27 4.29 0.87 -3.65
CA SER A 27 4.10 -0.36 -4.43
C SER A 27 5.27 -1.34 -4.35
N THR A 28 4.99 -2.61 -4.58
CA THR A 28 6.03 -3.60 -4.91
C THR A 28 6.70 -3.25 -6.25
N LYS A 29 7.96 -3.63 -6.41
CA LYS A 29 8.69 -3.41 -7.68
C LYS A 29 7.99 -4.09 -8.85
N ARG A 30 7.56 -5.35 -8.68
CA ARG A 30 6.89 -6.13 -9.74
C ARG A 30 5.62 -5.46 -10.29
N LEU A 31 4.81 -4.81 -9.43
CA LEU A 31 3.59 -4.18 -9.90
C LEU A 31 3.92 -2.86 -10.59
N ALA A 32 4.86 -2.08 -10.03
CA ALA A 32 5.31 -0.84 -10.66
C ALA A 32 5.95 -1.06 -12.05
N GLU A 33 6.70 -2.14 -12.23
CA GLU A 33 7.32 -2.54 -13.50
C GLU A 33 6.30 -2.81 -14.63
N SER A 34 5.03 -3.08 -14.29
CA SER A 34 3.97 -3.17 -15.30
C SER A 34 3.67 -1.84 -16.00
N GLY A 35 4.23 -0.72 -15.50
CA GLY A 35 4.00 0.62 -16.01
C GLY A 35 2.66 1.24 -15.58
N CYS A 36 1.87 0.54 -14.76
CA CYS A 36 0.55 0.95 -14.31
C CYS A 36 0.52 2.32 -13.59
N PHE A 37 1.63 2.72 -12.97
CA PHE A 37 1.76 3.97 -12.22
C PHE A 37 2.49 5.08 -12.97
N ALA A 38 2.64 4.98 -14.30
CA ALA A 38 3.20 6.08 -15.09
C ALA A 38 2.46 7.40 -14.80
N GLY A 39 3.20 8.46 -14.44
CA GLY A 39 2.64 9.75 -14.03
C GLY A 39 2.48 9.95 -12.51
N TYR A 40 2.71 8.92 -11.70
CA TYR A 40 2.76 9.01 -10.24
C TYR A 40 4.21 8.98 -9.74
N LYS A 41 4.45 9.57 -8.58
CA LYS A 41 5.62 9.26 -7.75
C LYS A 41 5.43 7.86 -7.15
N VAL A 42 6.41 6.99 -7.32
CA VAL A 42 6.35 5.63 -6.75
C VAL A 42 7.39 5.51 -5.65
N ILE A 43 6.95 5.10 -4.48
CA ILE A 43 7.79 4.66 -3.38
C ILE A 43 7.71 3.13 -3.36
N HIS A 44 8.86 2.47 -3.33
CA HIS A 44 8.90 1.02 -3.24
C HIS A 44 8.91 0.57 -1.79
N VAL A 45 8.15 -0.49 -1.50
CA VAL A 45 8.40 -1.30 -0.30
C VAL A 45 9.81 -1.91 -0.37
N ALA A 46 10.42 -2.15 0.78
CA ALA A 46 11.74 -2.76 0.83
C ALA A 46 11.72 -4.21 0.32
N ASP A 47 12.84 -4.69 -0.20
CA ASP A 47 12.97 -6.06 -0.68
C ASP A 47 12.74 -7.06 0.48
N GLY A 48 11.84 -8.03 0.27
CA GLY A 48 11.42 -8.99 1.30
C GLY A 48 10.32 -8.47 2.24
N GLU A 49 9.87 -7.22 2.09
CA GLU A 49 8.77 -6.61 2.84
C GLU A 49 7.53 -6.37 1.97
N GLU A 50 7.33 -7.17 0.91
CA GLU A 50 6.28 -6.95 -0.10
C GLU A 50 4.87 -6.93 0.50
N ALA A 51 4.64 -7.72 1.56
CA ALA A 51 3.36 -7.74 2.29
C ALA A 51 2.99 -6.39 2.91
N CYS A 52 3.95 -5.48 3.11
CA CYS A 52 3.71 -4.13 3.59
C CYS A 52 2.96 -3.24 2.57
N ALA A 53 2.90 -3.63 1.30
CA ALA A 53 2.25 -2.85 0.25
C ALA A 53 0.73 -2.67 0.48
N ASN A 54 0.11 -3.49 1.34
CA ASN A 54 -1.28 -3.40 1.78
C ASN A 54 -1.50 -2.38 2.93
N THR A 55 -0.76 -1.27 2.87
CA THR A 55 -0.87 -0.12 3.78
C THR A 55 -2.12 0.71 3.44
N ILE A 56 -2.61 1.56 4.33
CA ILE A 56 -3.65 2.54 3.97
C ILE A 56 -3.28 3.92 4.47
N ARG A 57 -3.69 4.96 3.75
CA ARG A 57 -3.72 6.30 4.30
C ARG A 57 -5.13 6.67 4.74
N PHE A 58 -5.22 7.29 5.91
CA PHE A 58 -6.43 7.90 6.42
C PHE A 58 -6.10 9.30 6.96
N ASN A 59 -6.61 10.33 6.29
CA ASN A 59 -6.24 11.73 6.52
C ASN A 59 -4.71 11.89 6.49
N ASP A 60 -4.07 12.27 7.59
CA ASP A 60 -2.62 12.47 7.65
C ASP A 60 -1.84 11.23 8.09
N LEU A 61 -2.53 10.15 8.48
CA LEU A 61 -1.91 8.95 9.03
C LEU A 61 -1.77 7.86 7.96
N VAL A 62 -0.57 7.30 7.85
CA VAL A 62 -0.27 6.09 7.07
C VAL A 62 -0.26 4.90 8.02
N ILE A 63 -1.23 4.02 7.87
CA ILE A 63 -1.43 2.83 8.71
C ILE A 63 -0.89 1.61 7.96
N MET A 64 0.18 1.03 8.48
CA MET A 64 0.86 -0.13 7.89
C MET A 64 0.84 -1.34 8.84
N PRO A 65 0.95 -2.57 8.33
CA PRO A 65 1.17 -3.72 9.18
C PRO A 65 2.52 -3.61 9.91
N ALA A 66 2.58 -4.06 11.16
CA ALA A 66 3.82 -4.08 11.93
C ALA A 66 4.82 -5.14 11.40
N GLY A 67 6.11 -4.92 11.62
CA GLY A 67 7.16 -5.90 11.30
C GLY A 67 7.90 -5.65 9.99
N PHE A 68 7.71 -4.48 9.37
CA PHE A 68 8.35 -4.07 8.11
C PHE A 68 9.18 -2.78 8.32
N PRO A 69 10.29 -2.86 9.08
CA PRO A 69 11.02 -1.69 9.55
C PRO A 69 11.69 -0.88 8.43
N ASN A 70 12.10 -1.51 7.33
CA ASN A 70 12.79 -0.80 6.24
C ASN A 70 11.80 0.02 5.41
N THR A 71 10.62 -0.56 5.14
CA THR A 71 9.51 0.15 4.48
C THR A 71 9.01 1.29 5.36
N ARG A 72 8.89 1.06 6.68
CA ARG A 72 8.54 2.13 7.64
C ARG A 72 9.54 3.30 7.56
N ALA A 73 10.83 3.01 7.65
CA ALA A 73 11.86 4.05 7.58
C ALA A 73 11.81 4.84 6.27
N THR A 74 11.56 4.16 5.15
CA THR A 74 11.40 4.81 3.83
C THR A 74 10.21 5.76 3.81
N LEU A 75 9.07 5.36 4.39
CA LEU A 75 7.87 6.20 4.49
C LEU A 75 8.08 7.40 5.43
N GLU A 76 8.73 7.19 6.57
CA GLU A 76 9.05 8.27 7.52
C GLU A 76 10.03 9.29 6.89
N GLN A 77 11.06 8.82 6.17
CA GLN A 77 11.99 9.68 5.42
C GLN A 77 11.29 10.45 4.30
N ALA A 78 10.24 9.88 3.71
CA ALA A 78 9.40 10.55 2.73
C ALA A 78 8.42 11.57 3.35
N GLY A 79 8.40 11.69 4.69
CA GLY A 79 7.60 12.69 5.43
C GLY A 79 6.21 12.22 5.88
N TYR A 80 5.91 10.92 5.76
CA TYR A 80 4.61 10.40 6.20
C TYR A 80 4.58 10.15 7.72
N ASN A 81 3.44 10.42 8.34
CA ASN A 81 3.18 10.05 9.73
C ASN A 81 2.72 8.59 9.78
N VAL A 82 3.60 7.69 10.21
CA VAL A 82 3.37 6.24 10.13
C VAL A 82 2.87 5.66 11.46
N ARG A 83 1.88 4.78 11.38
CA ARG A 83 1.40 3.97 12.49
C ARG A 83 1.41 2.49 12.12
N GLU A 84 2.14 1.70 12.89
CA GLU A 84 2.12 0.24 12.78
C GLU A 84 0.94 -0.35 13.54
N ILE A 85 0.31 -1.37 12.96
CA ILE A 85 -0.74 -2.18 13.58
C ILE A 85 -0.42 -3.66 13.39
N GLY A 86 -0.55 -4.45 14.46
CA GLY A 86 -0.43 -5.90 14.37
C GLY A 86 -1.53 -6.49 13.50
N ASN A 87 -1.14 -7.21 12.43
CA ASN A 87 -2.07 -7.78 11.45
C ASN A 87 -1.81 -9.29 11.18
N SER A 88 -1.10 -9.96 12.09
CA SER A 88 -0.60 -11.33 11.86
C SER A 88 -1.72 -12.36 11.64
N GLU A 89 -2.86 -12.22 12.32
CA GLU A 89 -3.97 -13.18 12.20
C GLU A 89 -4.75 -13.02 10.90
N CYS A 90 -5.03 -11.78 10.48
CA CYS A 90 -5.69 -11.52 9.20
C CYS A 90 -4.79 -11.84 8.01
N ALA A 91 -3.47 -11.65 8.15
CA ALA A 91 -2.49 -12.00 7.11
C ALA A 91 -2.50 -13.50 6.76
N LYS A 92 -2.89 -14.40 7.70
CA LYS A 92 -3.03 -15.84 7.41
C LYS A 92 -4.10 -16.15 6.35
N LEU A 93 -5.01 -15.22 6.10
CA LEU A 93 -6.09 -15.31 5.11
C LEU A 93 -5.92 -14.29 3.98
N ASP A 94 -4.69 -13.84 3.73
CA ASP A 94 -4.36 -12.79 2.76
C ASP A 94 -5.06 -11.44 3.03
N GLY A 95 -5.53 -11.23 4.25
CA GLY A 95 -6.19 -10.01 4.70
C GLY A 95 -5.18 -8.94 5.17
N GLY A 96 -5.18 -7.78 4.53
CA GLY A 96 -4.45 -6.60 5.01
C GLY A 96 -5.35 -5.40 5.29
N MET A 97 -4.73 -4.28 5.68
CA MET A 97 -5.44 -3.12 6.24
C MET A 97 -6.48 -2.53 5.28
N SER A 98 -6.21 -2.60 3.97
CA SER A 98 -7.16 -2.14 2.96
C SER A 98 -8.40 -3.04 2.82
N CYS A 99 -8.30 -4.32 3.17
CA CYS A 99 -9.40 -5.29 3.14
C CYS A 99 -10.33 -5.15 4.35
N LEU A 100 -9.79 -4.68 5.48
CA LEU A 100 -10.51 -4.58 6.76
C LEU A 100 -11.26 -3.26 6.95
N SER A 101 -11.43 -2.47 5.88
CA SER A 101 -12.10 -1.18 5.97
C SER A 101 -12.87 -0.80 4.70
N LEU A 102 -14.05 -0.22 4.89
CA LEU A 102 -14.75 0.57 3.88
C LEU A 102 -14.56 2.04 4.22
N ARG A 103 -14.01 2.80 3.27
CA ARG A 103 -13.76 4.24 3.43
C ARG A 103 -14.70 4.99 2.49
N PHE A 104 -15.61 5.78 3.06
CA PHE A 104 -16.57 6.57 2.30
C PHE A 104 -16.87 7.88 3.02
N THR A 105 -17.18 8.91 2.25
CA THR A 105 -17.79 10.15 2.76
C THR A 105 -19.28 10.05 2.47
N PRO A 106 -20.16 9.90 3.48
CA PRO A 106 -21.59 9.92 3.24
C PRO A 106 -21.98 11.26 2.61
N LYS A 107 -22.95 11.25 1.68
CA LYS A 107 -23.52 12.49 1.16
C LYS A 107 -24.13 13.28 2.32
N PRO A 108 -24.02 14.61 2.33
CA PRO A 108 -24.67 15.44 3.35
C PRO A 108 -26.18 15.20 3.39
#